data_AF-A0A812SN79-F1
#
_entry.id   AF-A0A812SN79-F1
#
_cell.length_a   1.000
_cell.length_b   1.000
_cell.length_c   1.000
_cell.angle_alpha   90.00
_cell.angle_beta   90.00
_cell.angle_gamma   90.00
#
_symmetry.space_group_name_H-M   'P 1'
#
loop_
_entity.id
_entity.type
_entity.pdbx_description
1 polymer ?
#
loop_
_entity_poly.entity_id
_entity_poly.type
_entity_poly.pdbx_seq_one_letter_code
_entity_poly.pdbx_strand_id
1 'polypeptide(L)'
;MGSQLCTATETEVRDVLTDAASLRAMKDKSSSTSKSTWTVLLRKYPGCSLGMDVDLFEGTALVVYVVCKTGLVADWNNENPSKAIQKGDRVLEVNGTKGDAWALAHACIDDQELKIVVQRVSHCTLKL
;
A
#
# COMPACT_ATOMS: atom_id res chain seq x y z
N MET A 1 -56.31 -20.21 57.49
CA MET A 1 -56.62 -20.46 56.07
C MET A 1 -55.59 -19.64 55.32
N GLY A 2 -54.55 -20.25 54.76
CA GLY A 2 -54.62 -20.88 53.43
C GLY A 2 -54.50 -19.75 52.40
N SER A 3 -53.52 -19.68 51.52
CA SER A 3 -52.49 -20.62 51.08
C SER A 3 -51.87 -19.95 49.85
N GLN A 4 -50.53 -20.00 49.71
CA GLN A 4 -49.85 -20.31 48.44
C GLN A 4 -50.07 -19.38 47.21
N LEU A 5 -49.14 -19.21 46.28
CA LEU A 5 -47.73 -19.58 46.13
C LEU A 5 -47.19 -18.77 44.93
N CYS A 6 -45.85 -18.64 44.83
CA CYS A 6 -45.00 -18.53 43.62
C CYS A 6 -45.47 -17.67 42.39
N THR A 7 -44.60 -16.99 41.67
CA THR A 7 -43.31 -17.50 41.17
C THR A 7 -42.16 -16.50 41.28
N ALA A 8 -40.98 -17.05 41.58
CA ALA A 8 -39.71 -16.38 41.32
C ALA A 8 -39.21 -16.77 39.92
N THR A 9 -38.30 -15.97 39.38
CA THR A 9 -37.29 -16.46 38.43
C THR A 9 -35.93 -16.03 38.96
N GLU A 10 -35.05 -17.02 39.13
CA GLU A 10 -33.61 -16.89 39.42
C GLU A 10 -32.91 -15.97 38.36
N THR A 11 -31.75 -15.35 38.61
CA THR A 11 -30.54 -15.99 39.15
C THR A 11 -29.56 -15.04 39.85
N GLU A 12 -29.10 -15.50 41.02
CA GLU A 12 -27.94 -15.07 41.81
C GLU A 12 -27.04 -16.31 42.05
N VAL A 13 -25.70 -16.27 42.24
CA VAL A 13 -24.72 -15.17 42.30
C VAL A 13 -23.29 -15.68 42.03
N ARG A 14 -22.44 -14.80 41.48
CA ARG A 14 -20.98 -14.69 41.75
C ARG A 14 -20.01 -15.81 41.32
N ASP A 15 -18.73 -15.44 41.48
CA ASP A 15 -17.52 -16.30 41.53
C ASP A 15 -17.05 -16.90 40.18
N VAL A 16 -15.76 -17.08 39.87
CA VAL A 16 -14.50 -17.06 40.67
C VAL A 16 -13.39 -16.33 39.88
N LEU A 17 -12.44 -15.68 40.56
CA LEU A 17 -11.14 -15.34 39.97
C LEU A 17 -10.18 -16.54 40.09
N THR A 18 -9.88 -17.22 38.98
CA THR A 18 -8.87 -18.28 38.93
C THR A 18 -7.90 -18.07 37.77
N ASP A 19 -6.61 -18.21 38.08
CA ASP A 19 -5.41 -18.03 37.27
C ASP A 19 -5.52 -18.03 35.73
N ALA A 20 -5.04 -16.94 35.15
CA ALA A 20 -4.70 -16.84 33.73
C ALA A 20 -3.34 -16.15 33.53
N ALA A 21 -2.29 -16.67 34.18
CA ALA A 21 -0.89 -16.34 33.90
C ALA A 21 -0.45 -16.84 32.50
N SER A 22 -1.09 -16.34 31.43
CA SER A 22 -0.79 -16.69 30.03
C SER A 22 -1.35 -15.73 28.96
N LEU A 23 -2.19 -14.73 29.28
CA LEU A 23 -3.05 -14.06 28.27
C LEU A 23 -2.93 -12.52 28.16
N ARG A 24 -1.78 -11.90 28.47
CA ARG A 24 -1.53 -10.45 28.20
C ARG A 24 -0.12 -10.13 27.70
N ALA A 25 0.39 -10.91 26.74
CA ALA A 25 1.70 -10.67 26.12
C ALA A 25 1.73 -11.00 24.60
N MET A 26 0.87 -10.37 23.81
CA MET A 26 1.00 -10.33 22.35
C MET A 26 1.09 -8.89 21.86
N LYS A 27 2.16 -8.21 22.29
CA LYS A 27 2.55 -6.89 21.79
C LYS A 27 3.18 -7.08 20.42
N ASP A 28 2.41 -6.74 19.38
CA ASP A 28 2.80 -6.41 18.00
C ASP A 28 4.09 -7.08 17.49
N LYS A 29 3.94 -8.24 16.83
CA LYS A 29 5.00 -8.79 15.97
C LYS A 29 5.25 -7.82 14.82
N SER A 30 6.34 -7.06 14.90
CA SER A 30 6.72 -6.07 13.91
C SER A 30 7.10 -6.69 12.56
N SER A 31 6.18 -6.65 11.60
CA SER A 31 6.57 -6.67 10.18
C SER A 31 7.18 -5.32 9.84
N SER A 32 8.51 -5.22 9.90
CA SER A 32 9.29 -4.00 9.60
C SER A 32 9.20 -3.64 8.11
N THR A 33 8.06 -3.10 7.73
CA THR A 33 7.73 -2.67 6.39
C THR A 33 8.45 -1.35 6.10
N SER A 34 9.59 -1.43 5.39
CA SER A 34 10.37 -0.25 5.04
C SER A 34 9.90 0.36 3.70
N LYS A 35 9.94 1.68 3.61
CA LYS A 35 9.54 2.44 2.42
C LYS A 35 10.76 3.10 1.80
N SER A 36 11.05 2.79 0.55
CA SER A 36 12.07 3.46 -0.27
C SER A 36 11.37 4.40 -1.24
N THR A 37 11.85 5.63 -1.40
CA THR A 37 11.27 6.61 -2.33
C THR A 37 12.38 7.29 -3.12
N TRP A 38 12.19 7.45 -4.43
CA TRP A 38 13.17 8.07 -5.33
C TRP A 38 12.48 8.88 -6.43
N THR A 39 13.25 9.76 -7.07
CA THR A 39 12.80 10.52 -8.23
C THR A 39 13.32 9.89 -9.51
N VAL A 40 12.47 9.86 -10.53
CA VAL A 40 12.72 9.42 -11.89
C VAL A 40 12.50 10.62 -12.81
N LEU A 41 13.40 10.83 -13.77
CA LEU A 41 13.36 11.95 -14.71
C LEU A 41 13.27 11.39 -16.14
N LEU A 42 12.12 11.55 -16.79
CA LEU A 42 11.91 11.10 -18.17
C LEU A 42 11.58 12.28 -19.07
N ARG A 43 11.95 12.19 -20.35
CA ARG A 43 11.58 13.18 -21.37
C ARG A 43 10.99 12.47 -22.58
N LYS A 44 9.74 12.82 -22.91
CA LYS A 44 9.05 12.30 -24.09
C LYS A 44 9.62 12.89 -25.37
N TYR A 45 9.65 12.06 -26.40
CA TYR A 45 9.93 12.40 -27.78
C TYR A 45 8.85 11.81 -28.70
N PRO A 46 8.64 12.35 -29.92
CA PRO A 46 7.61 11.86 -30.83
C PRO A 46 7.74 10.36 -31.10
N GLY A 47 6.65 9.62 -30.94
CA GLY A 47 6.61 8.17 -31.13
C GLY A 47 7.12 7.33 -29.95
N CYS A 48 7.61 7.93 -28.86
CA CYS A 48 7.94 7.19 -27.64
C CYS A 48 6.68 6.73 -26.89
N SER A 49 6.82 5.67 -26.09
CA SER A 49 5.85 5.30 -25.06
C SER A 49 6.53 5.30 -23.69
N LEU A 50 5.75 5.51 -22.63
CA LEU A 50 6.25 5.39 -21.25
C LEU A 50 6.67 3.94 -20.94
N GLY A 51 5.94 2.94 -21.43
CA GLY A 51 6.27 1.53 -21.20
C GLY A 51 5.88 1.02 -19.81
N MET A 52 4.78 1.51 -19.24
CA MET A 52 4.18 0.96 -18.02
C MET A 52 2.66 1.07 -18.05
N ASP A 53 1.97 0.07 -17.49
CA ASP A 53 0.54 0.08 -17.21
C ASP A 53 0.33 0.33 -15.71
N VAL A 54 -0.67 1.14 -15.37
CA VAL A 54 -0.97 1.55 -13.99
C VAL A 54 -2.43 1.32 -13.62
N ASP A 55 -2.67 1.01 -12.36
CA ASP A 55 -3.98 0.95 -11.73
C ASP A 55 -4.24 2.24 -10.92
N LEU A 56 -5.48 2.73 -10.96
CA LEU A 56 -5.94 3.95 -10.28
C LEU A 56 -6.75 3.64 -9.01
N PHE A 57 -6.97 2.36 -8.66
CA PHE A 57 -7.81 1.90 -7.54
C PHE A 57 -7.47 2.53 -6.17
N GLU A 58 -6.20 2.83 -5.89
CA GLU A 58 -5.80 3.47 -4.63
C GLU A 58 -6.27 4.94 -4.51
N GLY A 59 -6.73 5.54 -5.62
CA GLY A 59 -7.34 6.88 -5.68
C GLY A 59 -6.37 8.04 -5.47
N THR A 60 -5.28 7.83 -4.73
CA THR A 60 -4.31 8.86 -4.33
C THR A 60 -2.91 8.69 -4.96
N ALA A 61 -2.67 7.55 -5.58
CA ALA A 61 -1.42 7.14 -6.22
C ALA A 61 -1.72 6.23 -7.42
N LEU A 62 -0.80 6.15 -8.37
CA LEU A 62 -0.84 5.15 -9.45
C LEU A 62 -0.04 3.91 -9.01
N VAL A 63 -0.65 2.72 -9.08
CA VAL A 63 0.05 1.47 -8.77
C VAL A 63 0.55 0.85 -10.06
N VAL A 64 1.86 0.61 -10.19
CA VAL A 64 2.45 0.00 -11.38
C VAL A 64 2.02 -1.46 -11.48
N TYR A 65 1.21 -1.79 -12.49
CA TYR A 65 0.68 -3.13 -12.70
C TYR A 65 1.60 -3.99 -13.58
N VAL A 66 2.14 -3.39 -14.64
CA VAL A 66 3.10 -3.99 -15.59
C VAL A 66 4.13 -2.94 -16.00
N VAL A 67 5.37 -3.36 -16.19
CA VAL A 67 6.40 -2.59 -16.89
C VAL A 67 6.72 -3.32 -18.19
N CYS A 68 6.65 -2.62 -19.31
CA CYS A 68 6.95 -3.15 -20.63
C CYS A 68 8.46 -3.39 -20.79
N LYS A 69 8.85 -4.23 -21.76
CA LYS A 69 10.26 -4.46 -22.10
C LYS A 69 10.90 -3.32 -22.91
N THR A 70 10.11 -2.34 -23.31
CA THR A 70 10.48 -1.21 -24.18
C THR A 70 9.75 0.05 -23.73
N GLY A 71 10.29 1.22 -24.09
CA GLY A 71 9.78 2.54 -23.71
C GLY A 71 10.60 3.17 -22.58
N LEU A 72 10.33 4.45 -22.29
CA LEU A 72 11.16 5.29 -21.42
C LEU A 72 11.43 4.69 -20.03
N VAL A 73 10.45 3.98 -19.45
CA VAL A 73 10.61 3.31 -18.15
C VAL A 73 11.53 2.08 -18.26
N ALA A 74 11.51 1.35 -19.39
CA ALA A 74 12.44 0.25 -19.61
C ALA A 74 13.89 0.76 -19.77
N ASP A 75 14.07 1.85 -20.51
CA ASP A 75 15.37 2.48 -20.72
C ASP A 75 15.93 3.02 -19.38
N TRP A 76 15.11 3.75 -18.61
CA TRP A 76 15.46 4.19 -17.25
C TRP A 76 15.86 3.02 -16.35
N ASN A 77 15.13 1.91 -16.39
CA ASN A 77 15.39 0.72 -15.57
C ASN A 77 16.72 0.05 -15.92
N ASN A 78 17.09 0.03 -17.21
CA ASN A 78 18.38 -0.50 -17.68
C ASN A 78 19.55 0.37 -17.17
N GLU A 79 19.39 1.69 -17.17
CA GLU A 79 20.40 2.65 -16.67
C GLU A 79 20.47 2.69 -15.14
N ASN A 80 19.35 2.45 -14.45
CA ASN A 80 19.19 2.63 -13.00
C ASN A 80 18.72 1.35 -12.28
N PRO A 81 19.42 0.20 -12.35
CA PRO A 81 18.92 -1.08 -11.84
C PRO A 81 18.58 -1.08 -10.34
N SER A 82 19.26 -0.28 -9.52
CA SER A 82 18.96 -0.11 -8.08
C SER A 82 17.72 0.75 -7.78
N LYS A 83 17.23 1.51 -8.76
CA LYS A 83 16.05 2.39 -8.72
C LYS A 83 15.09 2.09 -9.88
N ALA A 84 15.15 0.88 -10.43
CA ALA A 84 14.29 0.44 -11.51
C ALA A 84 12.85 0.41 -11.01
N ILE A 85 11.91 0.97 -11.76
CA ILE A 85 10.47 0.87 -11.54
C ILE A 85 10.02 -0.57 -11.78
N GLN A 86 9.23 -1.13 -10.88
CA GLN A 86 8.78 -2.52 -10.90
C GLN A 86 7.28 -2.62 -10.58
N LYS A 87 6.69 -3.77 -10.88
CA LYS A 87 5.31 -4.08 -10.49
C LYS A 87 5.12 -3.93 -8.97
N GLY A 88 4.07 -3.23 -8.56
CA GLY A 88 3.75 -2.95 -7.16
C GLY A 88 4.37 -1.67 -6.60
N ASP A 89 5.25 -1.00 -7.37
CA ASP A 89 5.66 0.37 -7.04
C ASP A 89 4.48 1.35 -7.17
N ARG A 90 4.58 2.47 -6.47
CA ARG A 90 3.57 3.52 -6.44
C ARG A 90 4.13 4.83 -6.96
N VAL A 91 3.51 5.43 -7.96
CA VAL A 91 3.76 6.82 -8.33
C VAL A 91 2.95 7.72 -7.40
N LEU A 92 3.65 8.52 -6.60
CA LEU A 92 3.05 9.40 -5.59
C LEU A 92 2.93 10.85 -6.07
N GLU A 93 3.84 11.30 -6.94
CA GLU A 93 3.87 12.66 -7.46
C GLU A 93 4.38 12.66 -8.91
N VAL A 94 3.80 13.50 -9.77
CA VAL A 94 4.26 13.78 -11.13
C VAL A 94 4.25 15.29 -11.31
N ASN A 95 5.42 15.90 -11.53
CA ASN A 95 5.57 17.35 -11.72
C ASN A 95 4.94 18.23 -10.61
N GLY A 96 4.82 17.71 -9.39
CA GLY A 96 4.19 18.37 -8.24
C GLY A 96 2.71 18.00 -8.02
N THR A 97 2.04 17.42 -9.02
CA THR A 97 0.69 16.84 -8.91
C THR A 97 0.74 15.57 -8.07
N LYS A 98 -0.15 15.43 -7.08
CA LYS A 98 -0.23 14.29 -6.15
C LYS A 98 -1.59 14.18 -5.48
N GLY A 99 -1.88 13.02 -4.88
CA GLY A 99 -3.06 12.81 -4.03
C GLY A 99 -4.37 12.54 -4.78
N ASP A 100 -4.34 12.59 -6.11
CA ASP A 100 -5.42 12.15 -6.99
C ASP A 100 -4.84 11.33 -8.16
N ALA A 101 -5.30 10.10 -8.32
CA ALA A 101 -4.80 9.16 -9.33
C ALA A 101 -5.12 9.60 -10.76
N TRP A 102 -6.25 10.27 -11.00
CA TRP A 102 -6.60 10.76 -12.33
C TRP A 102 -5.71 11.94 -12.75
N ALA A 103 -5.48 12.89 -11.86
CA ALA A 103 -4.55 14.01 -12.08
C ALA A 103 -3.11 13.51 -12.30
N LEU A 104 -2.67 12.49 -11.55
CA LEU A 104 -1.38 11.82 -11.78
C LEU A 104 -1.31 11.14 -13.15
N ALA A 105 -2.37 10.47 -13.59
CA ALA A 105 -2.44 9.84 -14.91
C ALA A 105 -2.42 10.88 -16.04
N HIS A 106 -3.17 11.98 -15.90
CA HIS A 106 -3.17 13.08 -16.86
C HIS A 106 -1.81 13.76 -16.97
N ALA A 107 -1.14 14.08 -15.85
CA ALA A 107 0.22 14.61 -15.88
C ALA A 107 1.20 13.66 -16.61
N CYS A 108 1.08 12.35 -16.39
CA CYS A 108 1.83 11.33 -17.15
C CYS A 108 1.52 11.31 -18.66
N ILE A 109 0.37 11.80 -19.12
CA ILE A 109 -0.03 11.85 -20.54
C ILE A 109 0.37 13.19 -21.17
N ASP A 110 0.05 14.31 -20.51
CA ASP A 110 0.10 15.65 -21.10
C ASP A 110 1.50 16.26 -21.10
N ASP A 111 2.28 16.07 -20.03
CA ASP A 111 3.57 16.76 -19.87
C ASP A 111 4.70 16.09 -20.68
N GLN A 112 5.52 16.88 -21.38
CA GLN A 112 6.67 16.34 -22.13
C GLN A 112 7.82 15.88 -21.21
N GLU A 113 8.11 16.65 -20.17
CA GLU A 113 9.14 16.33 -19.18
C GLU A 113 8.45 15.85 -17.90
N LEU A 114 8.86 14.70 -17.39
CA LEU A 114 8.22 14.02 -16.27
C LEU A 114 9.21 13.83 -15.12
N LYS A 115 9.00 14.59 -14.05
CA LYS A 115 9.61 14.37 -12.74
C LYS A 115 8.65 13.55 -11.89
N ILE A 116 8.91 12.24 -11.84
CA ILE A 116 8.05 11.25 -11.20
C ILE A 116 8.66 10.87 -9.85
N VAL A 117 7.87 10.89 -8.77
CA VAL A 117 8.28 10.37 -7.46
C VAL A 117 7.67 8.99 -7.26
N VAL A 118 8.53 7.99 -7.14
CA VAL A 118 8.16 6.58 -7.03
C VAL A 118 8.49 6.06 -5.63
N GLN A 119 7.59 5.26 -5.04
CA GLN A 119 7.77 4.58 -3.78
C GLN A 119 7.64 3.07 -3.93
N ARG A 120 8.60 2.33 -3.34
CA ARG A 120 8.55 0.88 -3.13
C ARG A 120 8.35 0.57 -1.66
N VAL A 121 7.49 -0.40 -1.40
CA VAL A 121 7.30 -0.98 -0.07
C VAL A 121 8.06 -2.31 0.01
N SER A 122 9.11 -2.34 0.81
CA SER A 122 9.90 -3.54 1.07
C SER A 122 9.31 -4.31 2.24
N HIS A 123 8.56 -5.37 1.93
CA HIS A 123 8.11 -6.33 2.93
C HIS A 123 9.25 -7.31 3.25
N CYS A 124 9.73 -7.30 4.49
CA CYS A 124 10.69 -8.29 4.96
C CYS A 124 9.95 -9.59 5.32
N THR A 125 9.76 -10.47 4.33
CA THR A 125 9.14 -11.78 4.56
C THR A 125 10.13 -12.71 5.25
N LEU A 126 9.95 -12.92 6.55
CA LEU A 126 10.62 -13.99 7.28
C LEU A 126 10.19 -15.34 6.70
N LYS A 127 11.13 -16.08 6.11
CA LYS A 127 10.92 -17.51 5.82
C LYS A 127 11.03 -18.27 7.14
N LEU A 128 9.98 -19.05 7.45
CA LEU A 128 9.99 -20.11 8.45
C LEU A 128 10.61 -21.39 7.84
#